data_AF-A0A7C2HD02-F1
#
_entry.id   AF-A0A7C2HD02-F1
#
_cell.length_a   1.000
_cell.length_b   1.000
_cell.length_c   1.000
_cell.angle_alpha   90.00
_cell.angle_beta   90.00
_cell.angle_gamma   90.00
#
_symmetry.space_group_name_H-M   'P 1'
#
loop_
_entity.id
_entity.type
_entity.pdbx_description
1 polymer ?
#
loop_
_entity_poly.entity_id
_entity_poly.type
_entity_poly.pdbx_seq_one_letter_code
_entity_poly.pdbx_strand_id
1 'polypeptide(L)'
;MRSANRAPMRIAAAATALLLLVSAAGCQTSRPPLGGSDPSETARQEARQTFAEAWLVKPVEASNEGGLPGLFAPLLVLETDSARGRPPNPPRVLWVEEQSLPIHQRPWPQLIYFWQSPGPRSREGAGRPATVWLAFRILLGTRGQPVLWELPGTEDQPSRLFVARHWEEAARQSFGPATPPRHFAAESDMPLSSPPRAVVVETFDDAPMPMGPIVHVSHQNRITALICRCSPVRVQRLSGQAWYELQPASASPRAAATGSASSPPHLRWLTPDELEARLRWLPEL
;
A
#
# COMPACT_ATOMS: atom_id res chain seq x y z
N MET A 1 39.43 48.94 71.72
CA MET A 1 38.64 49.77 70.79
C MET A 1 38.25 48.91 69.61
N ARG A 2 36.93 48.73 69.38
CA ARG A 2 36.22 48.27 68.16
C ARG A 2 36.70 46.95 67.51
N SER A 3 35.90 46.01 67.00
CA SER A 3 34.46 45.72 66.95
C SER A 3 34.32 44.33 66.30
N ALA A 4 33.33 43.56 66.74
CA ALA A 4 32.66 42.38 66.15
C ALA A 4 33.03 41.87 64.72
N ASN A 5 33.12 40.55 64.52
CA ASN A 5 32.00 39.74 63.99
C ASN A 5 32.29 38.23 63.76
N ARG A 6 31.38 37.41 64.33
CA ARG A 6 30.77 36.11 63.93
C ARG A 6 31.52 35.07 63.07
N ALA A 7 31.57 33.85 63.64
CA ALA A 7 31.85 32.52 63.05
C ALA A 7 30.61 31.94 62.28
N PRO A 8 30.50 30.63 61.89
CA PRO A 8 31.46 29.50 61.88
C PRO A 8 31.40 28.54 60.63
N MET A 9 32.30 27.54 60.65
CA MET A 9 32.18 26.12 60.20
C MET A 9 31.77 25.75 58.76
N ARG A 10 32.70 25.04 58.08
CA ARG A 10 32.43 24.01 57.05
C ARG A 10 33.38 22.82 57.30
N ILE A 11 32.87 21.68 57.77
CA ILE A 11 32.43 20.46 57.05
C ILE A 11 33.60 19.47 56.79
N ALA A 12 33.52 18.36 57.52
CA ALA A 12 34.23 17.08 57.34
C ALA A 12 33.63 16.29 56.14
N ALA A 13 34.02 15.11 55.68
CA ALA A 13 34.89 14.04 56.16
C ALA A 13 35.19 13.09 54.97
N ALA A 14 36.32 12.40 55.09
CA ALA A 14 36.58 10.98 54.80
C ALA A 14 36.12 10.30 53.50
N ALA A 15 37.12 9.76 52.79
CA ALA A 15 37.03 8.81 51.70
C ALA A 15 36.76 7.38 52.21
N THR A 16 35.89 6.66 51.50
CA THR A 16 35.70 5.20 51.65
C THR A 16 35.72 4.57 50.27
N ALA A 17 36.74 3.73 50.02
CA ALA A 17 36.85 2.90 48.83
C ALA A 17 36.09 1.59 49.06
N LEU A 18 35.22 1.21 48.11
CA LEU A 18 34.61 -0.12 48.09
C LEU A 18 34.72 -0.72 46.68
N LEU A 19 35.33 -1.90 46.61
CA LEU A 19 35.50 -2.73 45.43
C LEU A 19 34.15 -3.06 44.79
N LEU A 20 34.05 -2.92 43.46
CA LEU A 20 32.99 -3.53 42.65
C LEU A 20 33.61 -4.53 41.68
N LEU A 21 33.29 -5.80 41.92
CA LEU A 21 33.52 -6.92 41.00
C LEU A 21 32.73 -6.68 39.71
N VAL A 22 33.43 -6.64 38.58
CA VAL A 22 32.83 -6.62 37.24
C VAL A 22 32.50 -8.06 36.85
N SER A 23 31.23 -8.43 36.99
CA SER A 23 30.68 -9.67 36.45
C SER A 23 30.68 -9.58 34.91
N ALA A 24 31.55 -10.36 34.27
CA ALA A 24 31.50 -10.59 32.83
C ALA A 24 30.29 -11.49 32.49
N ALA A 25 29.10 -10.91 32.48
CA ALA A 25 27.96 -11.49 31.79
C ALA A 25 28.14 -11.19 30.30
N GLY A 26 28.51 -12.21 29.53
CA GLY A 26 28.61 -12.11 28.09
C GLY A 26 27.28 -11.67 27.49
N CYS A 27 27.20 -10.44 27.00
CA CYS A 27 26.22 -10.07 26.00
C CYS A 27 26.51 -10.96 24.78
N GLN A 28 25.71 -12.01 24.59
CA GLN A 28 25.50 -12.54 23.26
C GLN A 28 24.88 -11.41 22.43
N THR A 29 25.74 -10.60 21.83
CA THR A 29 25.39 -9.81 20.66
C THR A 29 25.05 -10.81 19.58
N SER A 30 23.79 -11.25 19.56
CA SER A 30 23.20 -11.84 18.37
C SER A 30 23.34 -10.80 17.28
N ARG A 31 24.35 -10.98 16.42
CA ARG A 31 24.44 -10.25 15.16
C ARG A 31 23.09 -10.39 14.47
N PRO A 32 22.38 -9.30 14.15
CA PRO A 32 21.25 -9.42 13.25
C PRO A 32 21.79 -10.05 11.96
N PRO A 33 21.08 -11.03 11.37
CA PRO A 33 21.51 -11.65 10.13
C PRO A 33 21.71 -10.54 9.08
N LEU A 34 22.84 -10.61 8.39
CA LEU A 34 23.20 -9.71 7.31
C LEU A 34 22.14 -9.81 6.19
N GLY A 35 21.26 -8.81 6.14
CA GLY A 35 20.89 -8.09 4.91
C GLY A 35 20.03 -8.83 3.89
N GLY A 36 18.82 -9.24 4.28
CA GLY A 36 17.65 -9.15 3.39
C GLY A 36 16.82 -7.95 3.83
N SER A 37 16.39 -7.07 2.91
CA SER A 37 15.48 -5.97 3.29
C SER A 37 14.17 -6.57 3.81
N ASP A 38 13.62 -6.02 4.90
CA ASP A 38 12.29 -6.39 5.37
C ASP A 38 11.29 -6.19 4.21
N PRO A 39 10.56 -7.23 3.76
CA PRO A 39 9.58 -7.11 2.69
C PRO A 39 8.54 -6.02 2.96
N SER A 40 8.21 -5.78 4.23
CA SER A 40 7.27 -4.74 4.66
C SER A 40 7.82 -3.35 4.42
N GLU A 41 9.09 -3.15 4.77
CA GLU A 41 9.76 -1.86 4.56
C GLU A 41 10.01 -1.61 3.07
N THR A 42 10.36 -2.66 2.33
CA THR A 42 10.51 -2.60 0.87
C THR A 42 9.19 -2.18 0.22
N ALA A 43 8.06 -2.77 0.62
CA ALA A 43 6.74 -2.41 0.11
C ALA A 43 6.35 -0.95 0.40
N ARG A 44 6.69 -0.44 1.59
CA ARG A 44 6.46 0.98 1.95
C ARG A 44 7.33 1.93 1.13
N GLN A 45 8.59 1.57 0.88
CA GLN A 45 9.50 2.36 0.05
C GLN A 45 9.02 2.39 -1.40
N GLU A 46 8.60 1.25 -1.95
CA GLU A 46 8.02 1.17 -3.30
C GLU A 46 6.78 2.07 -3.44
N ALA A 47 5.90 2.09 -2.43
CA ALA A 47 4.71 2.94 -2.43
C ALA A 47 5.07 4.44 -2.53
N ARG A 48 6.24 4.87 -2.05
CA ARG A 48 6.65 6.29 -2.02
C ARG A 48 7.46 6.73 -3.24
N GLN A 49 7.67 5.85 -4.22
CA GLN A 49 8.46 6.17 -5.40
C GLN A 49 7.84 7.31 -6.23
N THR A 50 8.71 8.12 -6.84
CA THR A 50 8.33 9.20 -7.75
C THR A 50 8.85 8.94 -9.14
N PHE A 51 8.08 9.27 -10.17
CA PHE A 51 8.49 9.15 -11.56
C PHE A 51 9.04 10.49 -12.07
N ALA A 52 10.19 10.44 -12.74
CA ALA A 52 10.74 11.60 -13.43
C ALA A 52 9.83 12.01 -14.61
N GLU A 53 9.31 11.04 -15.33
CA GLU A 53 8.47 11.23 -16.50
C GLU A 53 7.40 10.14 -16.60
N ALA A 54 6.17 10.51 -16.92
CA ALA A 54 5.07 9.56 -17.07
C ALA A 54 4.04 9.99 -18.13
N TRP A 55 3.24 9.03 -18.57
CA TRP A 55 2.02 9.25 -19.34
C TRP A 55 0.79 9.16 -18.45
N LEU A 56 -0.20 10.01 -18.72
CA LEU A 56 -1.50 9.97 -18.05
C LEU A 56 -2.53 9.25 -18.92
N VAL A 57 -3.11 8.16 -18.42
CA VAL A 57 -4.18 7.43 -19.10
C VAL A 57 -5.49 7.65 -18.35
N LYS A 58 -6.54 8.01 -19.08
CA LYS A 58 -7.86 8.37 -18.53
C LYS A 58 -8.96 7.44 -19.08
N PRO A 59 -10.06 7.22 -18.35
CA PRO A 59 -11.24 6.62 -18.96
C PRO A 59 -11.77 7.52 -20.09
N VAL A 60 -12.35 6.93 -21.13
CA VAL A 60 -13.19 7.67 -22.09
C VAL A 60 -14.45 8.19 -21.39
N GLU A 61 -14.99 9.33 -21.81
CA GLU A 61 -16.12 9.98 -21.11
C GLU A 61 -17.35 9.08 -20.97
N ALA A 62 -17.67 8.26 -21.98
CA ALA A 62 -18.78 7.30 -21.94
C ALA A 62 -18.64 6.24 -20.83
N SER A 63 -17.42 5.98 -20.35
CA SER A 63 -17.18 5.08 -19.22
C SER A 63 -17.57 5.68 -17.86
N ASN A 64 -17.86 6.99 -17.79
CA ASN A 64 -18.25 7.67 -16.56
C ASN A 64 -19.77 7.63 -16.29
N GLU A 65 -20.59 7.14 -17.23
CA GLU A 65 -22.06 7.17 -17.14
C GLU A 65 -22.66 5.97 -16.36
N GLY A 66 -21.85 5.02 -15.91
CA GLY A 66 -22.28 3.66 -15.52
C GLY A 66 -22.29 3.30 -14.03
N GLY A 67 -22.52 4.24 -13.10
CA GLY A 67 -22.60 3.93 -11.66
C GLY A 67 -21.25 3.87 -10.94
N LEU A 68 -21.14 3.07 -9.87
CA LEU A 68 -19.92 3.01 -9.03
C LEU A 68 -18.64 2.67 -9.81
N PRO A 69 -18.63 1.72 -10.76
CA PRO A 69 -17.44 1.42 -11.55
C PRO A 69 -16.91 2.60 -12.37
N GLY A 70 -17.81 3.41 -12.94
CA GLY A 70 -17.44 4.62 -13.66
C GLY A 70 -16.98 5.73 -12.71
N LEU A 71 -17.68 5.90 -11.59
CA LEU A 71 -17.33 6.89 -10.56
C LEU A 71 -15.91 6.64 -10.00
N PHE A 72 -15.53 5.38 -9.80
CA PHE A 72 -14.23 4.99 -9.29
C PHE A 72 -13.23 4.54 -10.37
N ALA A 73 -13.53 4.82 -11.64
CA ALA A 73 -12.62 4.51 -12.75
C ALA A 73 -11.27 5.22 -12.53
N PRO A 74 -10.14 4.49 -12.51
CA PRO A 74 -8.86 5.05 -12.11
C PRO A 74 -8.23 5.97 -13.15
N LEU A 75 -7.41 6.90 -12.70
CA LEU A 75 -6.38 7.50 -13.56
C LEU A 75 -5.13 6.63 -13.51
N LEU A 76 -4.53 6.30 -14.66
CA LEU A 76 -3.26 5.58 -14.68
C LEU A 76 -2.11 6.53 -14.99
N VAL A 77 -1.05 6.44 -14.20
CA VAL A 77 0.22 7.14 -14.41
C VAL A 77 1.26 6.09 -14.78
N LEU A 78 1.65 6.06 -16.04
CA LEU A 78 2.59 5.06 -16.55
C LEU A 78 3.99 5.69 -16.68
N GLU A 79 4.94 5.18 -15.91
CA GLU A 79 6.33 5.62 -15.97
C GLU A 79 6.91 5.42 -17.37
N THR A 80 7.63 6.43 -17.85
CA THR A 80 8.38 6.34 -19.10
C THR A 80 9.76 5.73 -18.83
N ASP A 81 10.17 4.75 -19.64
CA ASP A 81 11.56 4.28 -19.64
C ASP A 81 12.43 5.32 -20.36
N SER A 82 12.79 6.39 -19.64
CA SER A 82 13.58 7.49 -20.19
C SER A 82 14.97 7.02 -20.67
N ALA A 83 15.51 5.94 -20.09
CA ALA A 83 16.79 5.37 -20.52
C ALA A 83 16.72 4.77 -21.93
N ARG A 84 15.53 4.27 -22.34
CA ARG A 84 15.30 3.74 -23.69
C ARG A 84 14.55 4.69 -24.61
N GLY A 85 14.13 5.85 -24.12
CA GLY A 85 13.37 6.85 -24.87
C GLY A 85 12.06 6.30 -25.47
N ARG A 86 11.51 5.23 -24.89
CA ARG A 86 10.34 4.55 -25.44
C ARG A 86 9.09 4.95 -24.64
N PRO A 87 8.01 5.41 -25.31
CA PRO A 87 6.76 5.66 -24.61
C PRO A 87 6.20 4.36 -23.99
N PRO A 88 5.50 4.45 -22.86
CA PRO A 88 4.82 3.30 -22.28
C PRO A 88 3.77 2.75 -23.25
N ASN A 89 3.37 1.49 -23.07
CA ASN A 89 2.26 0.89 -23.81
C ASN A 89 0.99 0.97 -22.97
N PRO A 90 0.14 2.00 -23.14
CA PRO A 90 -1.04 2.16 -22.30
C PRO A 90 -2.06 1.05 -22.55
N PRO A 91 -2.80 0.60 -21.52
CA PRO A 91 -3.93 -0.30 -21.73
C PRO A 91 -5.02 0.43 -22.49
N ARG A 92 -5.69 -0.29 -23.39
CA ARG A 92 -6.85 0.21 -24.13
C ARG A 92 -8.17 -0.10 -23.44
N VAL A 93 -8.19 -1.16 -22.65
CA VAL A 93 -9.38 -1.61 -21.92
C VAL A 93 -8.96 -1.95 -20.50
N LEU A 94 -9.72 -1.45 -19.53
CA LEU A 94 -9.72 -1.94 -18.16
C LEU A 94 -11.01 -2.71 -17.95
N TRP A 95 -10.89 -3.89 -17.36
CA TRP A 95 -12.04 -4.67 -16.93
C TRP A 95 -12.33 -4.40 -15.47
N VAL A 96 -13.62 -4.35 -15.14
CA VAL A 96 -14.09 -4.12 -13.77
C VAL A 96 -15.12 -5.17 -13.37
N GLU A 97 -15.00 -5.62 -12.13
CA GLU A 97 -15.93 -6.53 -11.48
C GLU A 97 -16.45 -5.88 -10.20
N GLU A 98 -17.77 -5.91 -10.02
CA GLU A 98 -18.43 -5.54 -8.77
C GLU A 98 -18.74 -6.81 -7.98
N GLN A 99 -18.31 -6.84 -6.72
CA GLN A 99 -18.57 -7.98 -5.83
C GLN A 99 -18.93 -7.49 -4.43
N SER A 100 -19.27 -8.43 -3.56
CA SER A 100 -19.42 -8.21 -2.12
C SER A 100 -18.49 -9.13 -1.36
N LEU A 101 -17.75 -8.58 -0.40
CA LEU A 101 -16.80 -9.31 0.45
C LEU A 101 -17.39 -9.43 1.86
N PRO A 102 -17.67 -10.65 2.36
CA PRO A 102 -18.27 -10.83 3.68
C PRO A 102 -17.22 -10.70 4.78
N ILE A 103 -17.17 -9.58 5.49
CA ILE A 103 -16.24 -9.31 6.59
C ILE A 103 -17.04 -9.22 7.89
N HIS A 104 -16.70 -10.05 8.88
CA HIS A 104 -17.48 -10.29 10.09
C HIS A 104 -18.95 -10.57 9.77
N GLN A 105 -19.18 -11.38 8.73
CA GLN A 105 -20.51 -11.73 8.19
C GLN A 105 -21.31 -10.54 7.61
N ARG A 106 -20.72 -9.34 7.54
CA ARG A 106 -21.31 -8.18 6.89
C ARG A 106 -20.83 -8.09 5.45
N PRO A 107 -21.72 -7.90 4.46
CA PRO A 107 -21.31 -7.66 3.08
C PRO A 107 -20.68 -6.27 2.92
N TRP A 108 -19.45 -6.21 2.41
CA TRP A 108 -18.79 -4.96 2.01
C TRP A 108 -18.69 -4.91 0.48
N PRO A 109 -19.27 -3.89 -0.18
CA PRO A 109 -19.12 -3.74 -1.62
C PRO A 109 -17.66 -3.56 -2.00
N GLN A 110 -17.22 -4.21 -3.08
CA GLN A 110 -15.88 -4.06 -3.63
C GLN A 110 -15.92 -3.91 -5.15
N LEU A 111 -14.94 -3.16 -5.67
CA LEU A 111 -14.65 -3.02 -7.08
C LEU A 111 -13.25 -3.58 -7.36
N ILE A 112 -13.12 -4.44 -8.37
CA ILE A 112 -11.84 -4.98 -8.79
C ILE A 112 -11.57 -4.54 -10.22
N TYR A 113 -10.54 -3.74 -10.42
CA TYR A 113 -10.09 -3.31 -11.74
C TYR A 113 -8.87 -4.11 -12.15
N PHE A 114 -8.84 -4.58 -13.40
CA PHE A 114 -7.69 -5.32 -13.91
C PHE A 114 -7.51 -5.16 -15.42
N TRP A 115 -6.28 -5.32 -15.88
CA TRP A 115 -5.93 -5.24 -17.30
C TRP A 115 -4.68 -6.06 -17.61
N GLN A 116 -4.42 -6.24 -18.90
CA GLN A 116 -3.23 -6.91 -19.40
C GLN A 116 -2.15 -5.88 -19.76
N SER A 117 -0.91 -6.19 -19.42
CA SER A 117 0.25 -5.42 -19.85
C SER A 117 1.34 -6.34 -20.41
N PRO A 118 2.20 -5.88 -21.33
CA PRO A 118 3.36 -6.66 -21.74
C PRO A 118 4.26 -6.94 -20.53
N GLY A 119 4.52 -8.19 -20.25
CA GLY A 119 5.47 -8.60 -19.24
C GLY A 119 6.92 -8.32 -19.66
N PRO A 120 7.86 -8.53 -18.74
CA PRO A 120 9.28 -8.41 -19.04
C PRO A 120 9.65 -9.33 -20.21
N ARG A 121 10.44 -8.81 -21.16
CA ARG A 121 11.01 -9.66 -22.21
C ARG A 121 12.03 -10.60 -21.57
N SER A 122 11.89 -11.90 -21.80
CA SER A 122 12.97 -12.85 -21.48
C SER A 122 14.24 -12.44 -22.22
N ARG A 123 15.39 -12.52 -21.56
CA ARG A 123 16.71 -12.33 -22.19
C ARG A 123 17.01 -13.44 -23.20
N GLU A 124 16.33 -14.58 -23.07
CA GLU A 124 16.49 -15.76 -23.91
C GLU A 124 15.28 -15.90 -24.83
N GLY A 125 15.41 -15.46 -26.09
CA GLY A 125 14.48 -15.79 -27.17
C GLY A 125 13.69 -14.62 -27.75
N ALA A 126 13.60 -14.59 -29.10
CA ALA A 126 12.81 -13.67 -29.91
C ALA A 126 11.28 -13.88 -29.81
N GLY A 127 10.80 -14.37 -28.66
CA GLY A 127 9.38 -14.61 -28.40
C GLY A 127 8.61 -13.33 -28.08
N ARG A 128 7.29 -13.37 -28.28
CA ARG A 128 6.39 -12.30 -27.79
C ARG A 128 6.52 -12.22 -26.27
N PRO A 129 6.67 -11.01 -25.68
CA PRO A 129 6.74 -10.87 -24.22
C PRO A 129 5.52 -11.52 -23.58
N ALA A 130 5.74 -12.29 -22.51
CA ALA A 130 4.65 -12.89 -21.72
C ALA A 130 3.70 -11.80 -21.27
N THR A 131 2.38 -12.01 -21.31
CA THR A 131 1.42 -11.01 -20.80
C THR A 131 1.35 -11.12 -19.28
N VAL A 132 1.44 -10.00 -18.57
CA VAL A 132 1.19 -9.93 -17.13
C VAL A 132 -0.15 -9.26 -16.86
N TRP A 133 -0.79 -9.63 -15.76
CA TRP A 133 -2.00 -8.97 -15.30
C TRP A 133 -1.68 -8.00 -14.17
N LEU A 134 -2.28 -6.83 -14.27
CA LEU A 134 -2.23 -5.80 -13.24
C LEU A 134 -3.64 -5.63 -12.69
N ALA A 135 -3.76 -5.45 -11.39
CA ALA A 135 -5.04 -5.24 -10.75
C ALA A 135 -4.92 -4.49 -9.43
N PHE A 136 -6.01 -3.87 -9.02
CA PHE A 136 -6.21 -3.38 -7.67
C PHE A 136 -7.68 -3.54 -7.27
N ARG A 137 -7.92 -3.56 -5.97
CA ARG A 137 -9.23 -3.66 -5.36
C ARG A 137 -9.54 -2.37 -4.60
N ILE A 138 -10.79 -1.94 -4.67
CA ILE A 138 -11.38 -0.92 -3.80
C ILE A 138 -12.43 -1.61 -2.94
N LEU A 139 -12.32 -1.49 -1.61
CA LEU A 139 -13.40 -1.82 -0.68
C LEU A 139 -14.14 -0.54 -0.30
N LEU A 140 -15.47 -0.58 -0.35
CA LEU A 140 -16.33 0.54 -0.03
C LEU A 140 -16.96 0.35 1.35
N GLY A 141 -17.00 1.44 2.11
CA GLY A 141 -17.71 1.53 3.37
C GLY A 141 -19.21 1.67 3.20
N THR A 142 -19.88 1.81 4.32
CA THR A 142 -21.35 1.80 4.41
C THR A 142 -22.05 2.95 3.69
N ARG A 143 -21.35 4.06 3.44
CA ARG A 143 -21.86 5.22 2.68
C ARG A 143 -21.35 5.23 1.23
N GLY A 144 -20.76 4.12 0.76
CA GLY A 144 -20.23 3.98 -0.60
C GLY A 144 -18.89 4.68 -0.83
N GLN A 145 -18.24 5.19 0.22
CA GLN A 145 -16.91 5.80 0.15
C GLN A 145 -15.81 4.73 0.20
N PRO A 146 -14.66 4.92 -0.46
CA PRO A 146 -13.53 4.00 -0.31
C PRO A 146 -13.00 3.98 1.13
N VAL A 147 -12.83 2.79 1.69
CA VAL A 147 -12.23 2.57 3.01
C VAL A 147 -10.87 1.89 2.93
N LEU A 148 -10.67 1.07 1.89
CA LEU A 148 -9.43 0.33 1.66
C LEU A 148 -9.17 0.23 0.16
N TRP A 149 -7.92 0.43 -0.24
CA TRP A 149 -7.42 -0.09 -1.51
C TRP A 149 -6.40 -1.19 -1.27
N GLU A 150 -6.37 -2.14 -2.19
CA GLU A 150 -5.45 -3.25 -2.14
C GLU A 150 -4.79 -3.48 -3.49
N LEU A 151 -3.48 -3.71 -3.42
CA LEU A 151 -2.74 -4.37 -4.47
C LEU A 151 -2.53 -5.84 -4.06
N PRO A 152 -2.92 -6.81 -4.92
CA PRO A 152 -2.78 -8.21 -4.59
C PRO A 152 -1.30 -8.57 -4.44
N GLY A 153 -1.03 -9.47 -3.50
CA GLY A 153 0.31 -10.00 -3.27
C GLY A 153 0.69 -11.10 -4.27
N THR A 154 1.92 -11.58 -4.14
CA THR A 154 2.43 -12.78 -4.80
C THR A 154 2.94 -13.77 -3.74
N GLU A 155 3.56 -14.88 -4.15
CA GLU A 155 4.22 -15.79 -3.19
C GLU A 155 5.34 -15.07 -2.41
N ASP A 156 6.11 -14.23 -3.11
CA ASP A 156 7.29 -13.54 -2.55
C ASP A 156 7.01 -12.13 -2.03
N GLN A 157 5.83 -11.56 -2.30
CA GLN A 157 5.51 -10.18 -1.94
C GLN A 157 4.18 -10.08 -1.21
N PRO A 158 4.12 -9.35 -0.08
CA PRO A 158 2.87 -9.16 0.64
C PRO A 158 1.89 -8.33 -0.19
N SER A 159 0.59 -8.56 0.05
CA SER A 159 -0.43 -7.63 -0.42
C SER A 159 -0.19 -6.24 0.20
N ARG A 160 -0.41 -5.18 -0.57
CA ARG A 160 -0.21 -3.80 -0.10
C ARG A 160 -1.55 -3.15 0.11
N LEU A 161 -1.75 -2.62 1.31
CA LEU A 161 -2.99 -2.01 1.76
C LEU A 161 -2.82 -0.50 1.90
N PHE A 162 -3.77 0.24 1.34
CA PHE A 162 -3.89 1.68 1.50
C PHE A 162 -5.18 1.93 2.27
N VAL A 163 -5.10 2.53 3.45
CA VAL A 163 -6.25 2.67 4.36
C VAL A 163 -6.77 4.11 4.33
N ALA A 164 -8.08 4.28 4.32
CA ALA A 164 -8.67 5.61 4.35
C ALA A 164 -8.29 6.35 5.66
N ARG A 165 -8.06 7.66 5.58
CA ARG A 165 -7.63 8.47 6.73
C ARG A 165 -8.66 8.44 7.86
N HIS A 166 -9.95 8.44 7.55
CA HIS A 166 -11.01 8.37 8.57
C HIS A 166 -10.99 7.04 9.32
N TRP A 167 -10.62 5.94 8.66
CA TRP A 167 -10.43 4.66 9.34
C TRP A 167 -9.24 4.72 10.27
N GLU A 168 -8.08 5.19 9.79
CA GLU A 168 -6.89 5.35 10.63
C GLU A 168 -7.17 6.23 11.85
N GLU A 169 -7.89 7.34 11.66
CA GLU A 169 -8.28 8.25 12.73
C GLU A 169 -9.21 7.58 13.75
N ALA A 170 -10.24 6.89 13.27
CA ALA A 170 -11.18 6.19 14.14
C ALA A 170 -10.49 5.06 14.92
N ALA A 171 -9.59 4.31 14.28
CA ALA A 171 -8.80 3.27 14.93
C ALA A 171 -7.88 3.87 16.02
N ARG A 172 -7.26 5.01 15.73
CA ARG A 172 -6.44 5.74 16.71
C ARG A 172 -7.25 6.20 17.92
N GLN A 173 -8.48 6.66 17.71
CA GLN A 173 -9.38 7.07 18.79
C GLN A 173 -9.86 5.88 19.63
N SER A 174 -10.20 4.75 19.00
CA SER A 174 -10.70 3.57 19.70
C SER A 174 -9.60 2.78 20.42
N PHE A 175 -8.38 2.74 19.86
CA PHE A 175 -7.36 1.81 20.32
C PHE A 175 -6.00 2.45 20.65
N GLY A 176 -5.89 3.77 20.56
CA GLY A 176 -4.65 4.51 20.75
C GLY A 176 -3.74 4.53 19.51
N PRO A 177 -2.61 5.24 19.58
CA PRO A 177 -1.67 5.36 18.47
C PRO A 177 -1.00 4.02 18.12
N ALA A 178 -0.50 3.92 16.89
CA ALA A 178 0.34 2.80 16.48
C ALA A 178 1.58 2.71 17.38
N THR A 179 1.89 1.50 17.84
CA THR A 179 3.14 1.20 18.54
C THR A 179 3.95 0.22 17.70
N PRO A 180 5.29 0.38 17.62
CA PRO A 180 6.13 -0.57 16.89
C PRO A 180 5.83 -2.03 17.30
N PRO A 181 5.79 -2.96 16.32
CA PRO A 181 6.22 -2.81 14.93
C PRO A 181 5.16 -2.21 13.99
N ARG A 182 3.97 -1.83 14.48
CA ARG A 182 2.92 -1.22 13.64
C ARG A 182 3.27 0.23 13.30
N HIS A 183 2.88 0.64 12.10
CA HIS A 183 3.04 2.01 11.61
C HIS A 183 1.70 2.76 11.59
N PHE A 184 0.58 2.04 11.58
CA PHE A 184 -0.77 2.58 11.52
C PHE A 184 -1.63 2.00 12.65
N ALA A 185 -2.51 2.81 13.23
CA ALA A 185 -3.42 2.42 14.29
C ALA A 185 -4.51 1.44 13.79
N ALA A 186 -4.85 1.51 12.51
CA ALA A 186 -5.75 0.56 11.84
C ALA A 186 -5.18 -0.87 11.74
N GLU A 187 -3.88 -1.08 12.00
CA GLU A 187 -3.29 -2.40 11.97
C GLU A 187 -3.61 -3.22 13.23
N SER A 188 -3.97 -4.49 13.05
CA SER A 188 -4.11 -5.46 14.15
C SER A 188 -2.76 -5.93 14.69
N ASP A 189 -2.79 -6.48 15.90
CA ASP A 189 -1.61 -7.06 16.54
C ASP A 189 -1.32 -8.42 15.89
N MET A 190 -0.18 -8.54 15.22
CA MET A 190 0.24 -9.78 14.56
C MET A 190 1.46 -10.38 15.25
N PRO A 191 1.51 -11.72 15.42
CA PRO A 191 2.71 -12.39 15.89
C PRO A 191 3.90 -12.13 14.95
N LEU A 192 5.07 -11.82 15.53
CA LEU A 192 6.32 -11.55 14.80
C LEU A 192 6.92 -12.79 14.09
N SER A 193 6.29 -13.96 14.20
CA SER A 193 6.89 -15.26 13.83
C SER A 193 6.93 -15.56 12.34
N SER A 194 6.34 -14.71 11.48
CA SER A 194 6.38 -14.88 10.02
C SER A 194 6.25 -13.53 9.31
N PRO A 195 6.84 -13.35 8.11
CA PRO A 195 6.64 -12.14 7.33
C PRO A 195 5.14 -11.93 7.08
N PRO A 196 4.64 -10.71 7.28
CA PRO A 196 3.21 -10.46 7.20
C PRO A 196 2.72 -10.69 5.76
N ARG A 197 1.60 -11.41 5.61
CA ARG A 197 0.97 -11.64 4.29
C ARG A 197 0.47 -10.36 3.63
N ALA A 198 0.28 -9.31 4.41
CA ALA A 198 -0.21 -8.02 3.98
C ALA A 198 0.42 -6.90 4.80
N VAL A 199 0.62 -5.74 4.20
CA VAL A 199 1.22 -4.57 4.85
C VAL A 199 0.43 -3.33 4.53
N VAL A 200 0.05 -2.57 5.55
CA VAL A 200 -0.45 -1.21 5.36
C VAL A 200 0.73 -0.33 4.99
N VAL A 201 0.71 0.21 3.77
CA VAL A 201 1.82 0.98 3.21
C VAL A 201 1.61 2.48 3.30
N GLU A 202 0.36 2.92 3.26
CA GLU A 202 0.01 4.34 3.28
C GLU A 202 -1.47 4.55 3.67
N THR A 203 -1.80 5.79 4.02
CA THR A 203 -3.19 6.26 4.10
C THR A 203 -3.55 7.14 2.91
N PHE A 204 -4.85 7.20 2.58
CA PHE A 204 -5.38 8.13 1.57
C PHE A 204 -6.49 8.99 2.15
N ASP A 205 -6.73 10.17 1.56
CA ASP A 205 -7.72 11.14 2.08
C ASP A 205 -9.15 10.78 1.73
N ASP A 206 -10.08 11.12 2.63
CA ASP A 206 -11.50 10.72 2.59
C ASP A 206 -12.38 11.66 1.74
N ALA A 207 -11.82 12.20 0.67
CA ALA A 207 -12.61 13.00 -0.25
C ALA A 207 -13.58 12.08 -1.03
N PRO A 208 -14.81 12.52 -1.34
CA PRO A 208 -15.55 11.91 -2.43
C PRO A 208 -14.63 11.98 -3.66
N MET A 209 -14.26 10.82 -4.20
CA MET A 209 -13.35 10.75 -5.33
C MET A 209 -14.12 10.33 -6.59
N PRO A 210 -14.85 11.27 -7.24
CA PRO A 210 -15.06 11.13 -8.66
C PRO A 210 -13.69 10.90 -9.32
N MET A 211 -13.60 9.85 -10.13
CA MET A 211 -12.40 9.39 -10.85
C MET A 211 -11.39 8.53 -10.06
N GLY A 212 -11.84 7.80 -9.04
CA GLY A 212 -11.08 6.66 -8.47
C GLY A 212 -9.68 6.97 -7.93
N PRO A 213 -8.87 5.95 -7.63
CA PRO A 213 -7.46 6.15 -7.29
C PRO A 213 -6.64 6.54 -8.54
N ILE A 214 -5.59 7.31 -8.31
CA ILE A 214 -4.52 7.51 -9.30
C ILE A 214 -3.51 6.37 -9.10
N VAL A 215 -3.38 5.51 -10.11
CA VAL A 215 -2.61 4.27 -10.09
C VAL A 215 -1.26 4.51 -10.74
N HIS A 216 -0.17 4.38 -9.98
CA HIS A 216 1.19 4.50 -10.48
C HIS A 216 1.71 3.16 -10.96
N VAL A 217 2.08 3.07 -12.23
CA VAL A 217 2.61 1.87 -12.87
C VAL A 217 4.02 2.15 -13.36
N SER A 218 4.99 1.36 -12.89
CA SER A 218 6.39 1.49 -13.31
C SER A 218 6.60 1.03 -14.77
N HIS A 219 7.75 1.36 -15.33
CA HIS A 219 8.12 0.95 -16.69
C HIS A 219 8.28 -0.58 -16.83
N GLN A 220 8.41 -1.32 -15.72
CA GLN A 220 8.38 -2.78 -15.70
C GLN A 220 6.95 -3.36 -15.55
N ASN A 221 5.92 -2.52 -15.71
CA ASN A 221 4.52 -2.93 -15.59
C ASN A 221 4.18 -3.53 -14.23
N ARG A 222 4.62 -2.88 -13.15
CA ARG A 222 4.18 -3.15 -11.77
C ARG A 222 3.45 -1.94 -11.21
N ILE A 223 2.36 -2.15 -10.49
CA ILE A 223 1.72 -1.06 -9.73
C ILE A 223 2.59 -0.78 -8.51
N THR A 224 3.11 0.44 -8.38
CA THR A 224 3.98 0.85 -7.27
C THR A 224 3.18 1.53 -6.17
N ALA A 225 2.21 2.37 -6.54
CA ALA A 225 1.41 3.15 -5.59
C ALA A 225 -0.03 3.36 -6.06
N LEU A 226 -0.93 3.57 -5.09
CA LEU A 226 -2.28 4.07 -5.29
C LEU A 226 -2.38 5.36 -4.47
N ILE A 227 -2.74 6.47 -5.11
CA ILE A 227 -2.85 7.76 -4.43
C ILE A 227 -4.20 8.42 -4.71
N CYS A 228 -4.63 9.30 -3.80
CA CYS A 228 -5.79 10.15 -4.03
C CYS A 228 -5.36 11.45 -4.73
N ARG A 229 -6.34 12.19 -5.28
CA ARG A 229 -6.09 13.51 -5.89
C ARG A 229 -5.48 14.52 -4.89
N CYS A 230 -5.75 14.35 -3.60
CA CYS A 230 -5.24 15.21 -2.53
C CYS A 230 -3.82 14.83 -2.09
N SER A 231 -3.32 13.65 -2.48
CA SER A 231 -1.97 13.21 -2.16
C SER A 231 -0.92 14.08 -2.86
N PRO A 232 0.30 14.18 -2.30
CA PRO A 232 1.42 14.84 -2.96
C PRO A 232 1.67 14.27 -4.37
N VAL A 233 1.98 15.16 -5.31
CA VAL A 233 2.30 14.78 -6.69
C VAL A 233 3.54 13.87 -6.72
N ARG A 234 3.42 12.70 -7.37
CA ARG A 234 4.52 11.71 -7.52
C ARG A 234 5.09 11.62 -8.94
N VAL A 235 4.86 12.63 -9.76
CA VAL A 235 5.38 12.72 -11.13
C VAL A 235 5.95 14.11 -11.36
N GLN A 236 7.19 14.19 -11.83
CA GLN A 236 7.84 15.47 -12.11
C GLN A 236 7.37 16.07 -13.45
N ARG A 237 7.18 15.22 -14.47
CA ARG A 237 6.72 15.66 -15.80
C ARG A 237 5.75 14.67 -16.43
N LEU A 238 4.64 15.17 -16.97
CA LEU A 238 3.79 14.43 -17.88
C LEU A 238 4.24 14.65 -19.32
N SER A 239 4.46 13.57 -20.07
CA SER A 239 5.00 13.61 -21.43
C SER A 239 4.05 13.10 -22.50
N GLY A 240 2.92 12.55 -22.09
CA GLY A 240 1.89 12.08 -22.99
C GLY A 240 0.60 11.77 -22.26
N GLN A 241 -0.43 11.52 -23.05
CA GLN A 241 -1.72 11.07 -22.55
C GLN A 241 -2.34 10.03 -23.47
N ALA A 242 -3.18 9.19 -22.90
CA ALA A 242 -3.96 8.21 -23.64
C ALA A 242 -5.32 7.98 -22.96
N TRP A 243 -6.15 7.16 -23.60
CA TRP A 243 -7.46 6.79 -23.08
C TRP A 243 -7.60 5.28 -23.03
N TYR A 244 -8.45 4.82 -22.11
CA TYR A 244 -8.91 3.45 -22.02
C TYR A 244 -10.44 3.40 -21.93
N GLU A 245 -11.01 2.29 -22.37
CA GLU A 245 -12.42 1.97 -22.15
C GLU A 245 -12.58 1.13 -20.89
N LEU A 246 -13.60 1.45 -20.08
CA LEU A 246 -14.01 0.59 -18.98
C LEU A 246 -15.04 -0.42 -19.49
N GLN A 247 -14.80 -1.70 -19.25
CA GLN A 247 -15.69 -2.78 -19.66
C GLN A 247 -15.98 -3.72 -18.48
N PRO A 248 -17.15 -4.37 -18.44
CA PRO A 248 -17.43 -5.39 -17.41
C PRO A 248 -16.47 -6.57 -17.56
N ALA A 249 -16.11 -7.20 -16.44
CA ALA A 249 -15.19 -8.33 -16.42
C ALA A 249 -15.65 -9.55 -17.23
N SER A 250 -16.96 -9.69 -17.44
CA SER A 250 -17.57 -10.69 -18.34
C SER A 250 -17.19 -10.51 -19.81
N ALA A 251 -16.78 -9.32 -20.23
CA ALA A 251 -16.29 -9.04 -21.58
C ALA A 251 -14.78 -9.32 -21.73
N SER A 252 -14.10 -9.76 -20.68
CA SER A 252 -12.66 -10.04 -20.75
C SER A 252 -12.36 -11.27 -21.61
N PRO A 253 -11.22 -11.30 -22.34
CA PRO A 253 -10.78 -12.50 -23.05
C PRO A 253 -10.67 -13.73 -22.14
N ARG A 254 -10.41 -13.49 -20.85
CA ARG A 254 -10.39 -14.52 -19.81
C ARG A 254 -11.77 -15.11 -19.58
N ALA A 255 -12.80 -14.27 -19.42
CA ALA A 255 -14.16 -14.74 -19.23
C ALA A 255 -14.64 -15.60 -20.41
N ALA A 256 -14.27 -15.22 -21.63
CA ALA A 256 -14.53 -16.03 -22.82
C ALA A 256 -13.81 -17.39 -22.79
N ALA A 257 -12.58 -17.44 -22.28
CA ALA A 257 -11.77 -18.67 -22.23
C ALA A 257 -12.12 -19.60 -21.07
N THR A 258 -12.46 -19.07 -19.89
CA THR A 258 -12.66 -19.86 -18.67
C THR A 258 -14.13 -19.94 -18.23
N GLY A 259 -15.04 -19.24 -18.92
CA GLY A 259 -16.44 -19.10 -18.50
C GLY A 259 -16.61 -18.36 -17.18
N SER A 260 -15.58 -17.66 -16.69
CA SER A 260 -15.57 -16.99 -15.39
C SER A 260 -15.18 -15.53 -15.57
N ALA A 261 -16.07 -14.63 -15.14
CA ALA A 261 -15.84 -13.19 -15.15
C ALA A 261 -14.91 -12.70 -14.03
N SER A 262 -14.23 -13.61 -13.31
CA SER A 262 -13.41 -13.27 -12.15
C SER A 262 -12.03 -12.74 -12.52
N SER A 263 -11.50 -11.88 -11.66
CA SER A 263 -10.09 -11.44 -11.73
C SER A 263 -9.10 -12.62 -11.87
N PRO A 264 -7.91 -12.40 -12.47
CA PRO A 264 -6.96 -13.48 -12.72
C PRO A 264 -6.53 -14.25 -11.44
N PRO A 265 -6.48 -15.60 -11.45
CA PRO A 265 -6.37 -16.44 -10.26
C PRO A 265 -4.97 -16.47 -9.65
N HIS A 266 -3.97 -16.00 -10.38
CA HIS A 266 -2.60 -15.83 -9.85
C HIS A 266 -2.47 -14.54 -9.04
N LEU A 267 -3.46 -13.65 -9.09
CA LEU A 267 -3.52 -12.50 -8.19
C LEU A 267 -4.07 -12.98 -6.85
N ARG A 268 -3.22 -12.92 -5.83
CA ARG A 268 -3.59 -13.37 -4.49
C ARG A 268 -4.21 -12.21 -3.72
N TRP A 269 -5.52 -12.07 -3.85
CA TRP A 269 -6.33 -11.19 -3.00
C TRP A 269 -6.37 -11.72 -1.57
N LEU A 270 -6.37 -10.82 -0.60
CA LEU A 270 -6.63 -11.22 0.78
C LEU A 270 -8.07 -11.71 0.93
N THR A 271 -8.22 -12.84 1.61
CA THR A 271 -9.53 -13.36 2.01
C THR A 271 -10.16 -12.48 3.09
N PRO A 272 -11.47 -12.61 3.37
CA PRO A 272 -12.07 -11.94 4.52
C PRO A 272 -11.32 -12.21 5.83
N ASP A 273 -11.05 -13.48 6.15
CA ASP A 273 -10.32 -13.86 7.37
C ASP A 273 -8.93 -13.21 7.46
N GLU A 274 -8.22 -13.11 6.32
CA GLU A 274 -6.91 -12.45 6.27
C GLU A 274 -7.02 -10.94 6.50
N LEU A 275 -8.05 -10.30 5.96
CA LEU A 275 -8.34 -8.88 6.21
C LEU A 275 -8.78 -8.63 7.66
N GLU A 276 -9.60 -9.50 8.23
CA GLU A 276 -10.04 -9.46 9.63
C GLU A 276 -8.88 -9.62 10.60
N ALA A 277 -7.99 -10.56 10.32
CA ALA A 277 -6.79 -10.74 11.12
C ALA A 277 -5.84 -9.54 11.01
N ARG A 278 -5.81 -8.85 9.86
CA ARG A 278 -4.81 -7.81 9.59
C ARG A 278 -5.19 -6.41 10.05
N LEU A 279 -6.47 -6.07 10.00
CA LEU A 279 -6.98 -4.72 10.26
C LEU A 279 -7.91 -4.70 11.46
N ARG A 280 -7.92 -3.58 12.19
CA ARG A 280 -8.85 -3.32 13.27
C ARG A 280 -10.15 -2.78 12.68
N TRP A 281 -11.14 -3.66 12.57
CA TRP A 281 -12.43 -3.35 11.97
C TRP A 281 -13.31 -2.53 12.91
N LEU A 282 -13.94 -1.49 12.36
CA LEU A 282 -14.91 -0.67 13.06
C LEU A 282 -16.25 -0.73 12.32
N PRO A 283 -17.38 -0.88 13.03
CA PRO A 283 -18.68 -1.12 12.42
C PRO A 283 -19.26 0.08 11.64
N GLU A 284 -18.74 1.29 11.86
CA GLU A 284 -19.25 2.54 11.26
C GLU A 284 -18.46 3.05 10.06
N LEU A 285 -17.51 2.26 9.53
CA LEU A 285 -16.72 2.65 8.36
C LEU A 285 -17.53 2.59 7.05
#